data_AF-A0A0P6S779-F1
#
_entry.id   AF-A0A0P6S779-F1
#
_cell.length_a   1.000
_cell.length_b   1.000
_cell.length_c   1.000
_cell.angle_alpha   90.00
_cell.angle_beta   90.00
_cell.angle_gamma   90.00
#
_symmetry.space_group_name_H-M   'P 1'
#
loop_
_entity.id
_entity.type
_entity.pdbx_description
1 polymer ?
#
loop_
_entity_poly.entity_id
_entity_poly.type
_entity_poly.pdbx_seq_one_letter_code
_entity_poly.pdbx_strand_id
1 'polypeptide(L)'
;MKIKNVFKKIGDCIVLINLTIVPAFMVYQINKTNQKLAILEEKISKLPVRYTADSVGGVGYISAKDGNEITVPGYGKFLLNDAEAEVFHVGDKVPSYVLKRGD
;
A
#
# COMPACT_ATOMS: atom_id res chain seq x y z
N MET A 1 9.86 18.40 -64.43
CA MET A 1 9.55 17.07 -63.85
C MET A 1 10.47 16.64 -62.69
N LYS A 2 11.74 17.09 -62.61
CA LYS A 2 12.69 16.67 -61.56
C LYS A 2 12.38 17.13 -60.13
N ILE A 3 11.84 18.34 -59.95
CA ILE A 3 11.58 18.93 -58.61
C ILE A 3 10.51 18.15 -57.82
N LYS A 4 9.44 17.70 -58.47
CA LYS A 4 8.36 16.92 -57.82
C LYS A 4 8.87 15.59 -57.25
N ASN A 5 9.83 14.94 -57.90
CA ASN A 5 10.41 13.69 -57.41
C ASN A 5 11.35 13.89 -56.21
N VAL A 6 12.01 15.05 -56.10
CA VAL A 6 12.86 15.38 -54.95
C VAL A 6 12.00 15.65 -53.71
N PHE A 7 10.94 16.45 -53.84
CA PHE A 7 10.00 16.70 -52.75
C PHE A 7 9.31 15.41 -52.26
N LYS A 8 8.96 14.51 -53.18
CA LYS A 8 8.38 13.21 -52.81
C LYS A 8 9.35 12.36 -51.98
N LYS A 9 10.62 12.27 -52.39
CA LYS A 9 11.66 11.56 -51.63
C LYS A 9 11.92 12.16 -50.25
N ILE A 10 11.87 13.48 -50.12
CA ILE A 10 12.03 14.16 -48.82
C ILE A 10 10.84 13.83 -47.91
N GLY A 11 9.62 13.87 -48.44
CA GLY A 11 8.41 13.48 -47.69
C GLY A 11 8.47 12.02 -47.23
N ASP A 12 8.83 11.09 -48.11
CA ASP A 12 8.96 9.68 -47.79
C ASP A 12 10.04 9.43 -46.70
N CYS A 13 11.16 10.17 -46.74
CA CYS A 13 12.18 10.13 -45.69
C CYS A 13 11.65 10.62 -44.33
N ILE A 14 10.89 11.72 -44.29
CA ILE A 14 10.32 12.24 -43.05
C ILE A 14 9.33 11.24 -42.44
N VAL A 15 8.54 10.56 -43.26
CA VAL A 15 7.62 9.52 -42.81
C VAL A 15 8.39 8.33 -42.22
N LEU A 16 9.45 7.87 -42.87
CA LEU A 16 10.30 6.77 -42.38
C LEU A 16 11.02 7.11 -41.08
N ILE A 17 11.48 8.35 -40.93
CA ILE A 17 12.08 8.86 -39.70
C ILE A 17 11.06 8.87 -38.56
N ASN A 18 9.83 9.35 -38.80
CA ASN A 18 8.78 9.33 -37.77
C ASN A 18 8.35 7.90 -37.41
N LEU A 19 8.26 7.01 -38.40
CA LEU A 19 7.90 5.60 -38.20
C LEU A 19 8.91 4.85 -37.33
N THR A 20 10.16 5.30 -37.28
CA THR A 20 11.22 4.65 -36.49
C THR A 20 11.47 5.34 -35.15
N ILE A 21 11.44 6.67 -35.11
CA ILE A 21 11.71 7.45 -33.89
C ILE A 21 10.59 7.29 -32.87
N VAL A 22 9.32 7.34 -33.28
CA VAL A 22 8.19 7.29 -32.34
C VAL A 22 8.13 5.94 -31.60
N PRO A 23 8.22 4.77 -32.26
CA PRO A 23 8.26 3.49 -31.56
C PRO A 23 9.51 3.33 -30.69
N ALA A 24 10.68 3.78 -31.17
CA ALA A 24 11.91 3.72 -30.38
C ALA A 24 11.81 4.55 -29.09
N PHE A 25 11.21 5.73 -29.16
CA PHE A 25 10.96 6.58 -27.99
C PHE A 25 9.96 5.95 -27.02
N MET A 26 8.88 5.33 -27.52
CA MET A 26 7.93 4.59 -26.69
C MET A 26 8.61 3.44 -25.94
N VAL A 27 9.40 2.61 -26.63
CA VAL A 27 10.13 1.49 -26.01
C VAL A 27 11.11 2.00 -24.96
N TYR A 28 11.83 3.09 -25.22
CA TYR A 28 12.73 3.70 -24.26
C TYR A 28 12.00 4.14 -22.97
N GLN A 29 10.84 4.80 -23.11
CA GLN A 29 10.03 5.24 -21.96
C GLN A 29 9.47 4.06 -21.15
N ILE A 30 9.01 3.00 -21.83
CA ILE A 30 8.53 1.77 -21.17
C ILE A 30 9.67 1.14 -20.39
N ASN A 31 10.86 1.00 -20.99
CA ASN A 31 11.99 0.35 -20.35
C ASN A 31 12.47 1.13 -19.10
N LYS A 32 12.50 2.47 -19.20
CA LYS A 32 12.80 3.35 -18.05
C LYS A 32 11.75 3.22 -16.94
N THR A 33 10.47 3.06 -17.31
CA THR A 33 9.39 2.88 -16.34
C THR A 33 9.48 1.52 -15.66
N ASN A 34 9.75 0.45 -16.41
CA ASN A 34 9.95 -0.90 -15.88
C ASN A 34 11.15 -0.97 -14.92
N GLN A 35 12.25 -0.30 -15.24
CA GLN A 35 13.40 -0.21 -14.33
C GLN A 35 13.05 0.52 -13.02
N LYS A 36 12.29 1.62 -13.10
CA LYS A 36 11.81 2.31 -11.89
C LYS A 36 10.86 1.44 -11.07
N LEU A 37 9.99 0.68 -11.74
CA LEU A 37 9.08 -0.26 -11.09
C LEU A 37 9.86 -1.36 -10.37
N ALA A 38 10.85 -1.96 -11.04
CA ALA A 38 11.72 -2.99 -10.46
C ALA A 38 12.49 -2.48 -9.23
N ILE A 39 13.02 -1.24 -9.28
CA ILE A 39 13.67 -0.61 -8.11
C ILE A 39 12.67 -0.37 -6.98
N LEU A 40 11.43 -0.01 -7.30
CA LEU A 40 10.39 0.22 -6.29
C LEU A 40 9.91 -1.09 -5.67
N GLU A 41 9.72 -2.14 -6.46
CA GLU A 41 9.40 -3.49 -6.01
C GLU A 41 10.52 -4.06 -5.15
N GLU A 42 11.78 -3.87 -5.53
CA GLU A 42 12.93 -4.28 -4.72
C GLU A 42 12.98 -3.50 -3.39
N LYS A 43 12.66 -2.20 -3.42
CA LYS A 43 12.56 -1.39 -2.20
C LYS A 43 11.41 -1.85 -1.30
N ILE A 44 10.24 -2.18 -1.86
CA ILE A 44 9.09 -2.71 -1.11
C ILE A 44 9.38 -4.10 -0.57
N SER A 45 10.06 -4.95 -1.35
CA SER A 45 10.49 -6.29 -0.93
C SER A 45 11.50 -6.26 0.21
N LYS A 46 12.39 -5.25 0.24
CA LYS A 46 13.45 -5.09 1.25
C LYS A 46 13.07 -4.19 2.41
N LEU A 47 12.00 -3.41 2.29
CA LEU A 47 11.36 -2.81 3.44
C LEU A 47 10.95 -3.98 4.32
N PRO A 48 11.57 -4.18 5.51
CA PRO A 48 10.96 -5.08 6.46
C PRO A 48 9.55 -4.56 6.59
N VAL A 49 8.55 -5.42 6.34
CA VAL A 49 7.19 -5.15 6.77
C VAL A 49 7.32 -5.02 8.27
N ARG A 50 7.63 -3.80 8.72
CA ARG A 50 7.43 -3.37 10.08
C ARG A 50 5.92 -3.38 10.14
N TYR A 51 5.39 -4.54 10.50
CA TYR A 51 4.36 -4.56 11.50
C TYR A 51 4.94 -3.76 12.66
N THR A 52 4.86 -2.43 12.57
CA THR A 52 4.35 -1.68 13.71
C THR A 52 3.01 -2.34 13.95
N ALA A 53 3.04 -3.42 14.74
CA ALA A 53 2.09 -3.50 15.81
C ALA A 53 2.22 -2.14 16.48
N ASP A 54 1.38 -1.19 16.08
CA ASP A 54 0.81 -0.28 17.06
C ASP A 54 0.52 -1.20 18.25
N SER A 55 1.11 -0.90 19.40
CA SER A 55 1.05 -1.74 20.61
C SER A 55 -0.39 -1.81 21.18
N VAL A 56 -1.35 -2.11 20.32
CA VAL A 56 -2.78 -2.23 20.55
C VAL A 56 -3.14 -3.67 20.16
N GLY A 57 -2.62 -4.65 20.91
CA GLY A 57 -3.03 -6.03 20.67
C GLY A 57 -2.07 -7.16 21.00
N GLY A 58 -1.22 -7.02 22.02
CA GLY A 58 -0.72 -8.21 22.70
C GLY A 58 -1.90 -9.04 23.22
N VAL A 59 -1.73 -10.36 23.34
CA VAL A 59 -2.77 -11.22 23.95
C VAL A 59 -3.10 -10.67 25.35
N GLY A 60 -4.37 -10.32 25.58
CA GLY A 60 -4.83 -9.70 26.82
C GLY A 60 -4.69 -8.17 26.91
N TYR A 61 -4.39 -7.47 25.82
CA TYR A 61 -4.38 -6.01 25.73
C TYR A 61 -5.52 -5.50 24.84
N ILE A 62 -6.02 -4.30 25.10
CA ILE A 62 -7.11 -3.69 24.33
C ILE A 62 -6.59 -3.28 22.95
N SER A 63 -7.11 -3.91 21.89
CA SER A 63 -6.76 -3.58 20.50
C SER A 63 -7.68 -2.56 19.85
N ALA A 64 -8.94 -2.49 20.29
CA ALA A 64 -9.90 -1.51 19.82
C ALA A 64 -10.95 -1.23 20.91
N LYS A 65 -11.51 -0.03 20.89
CA LYS A 65 -12.60 0.39 21.79
C LYS A 65 -13.63 1.16 20.98
N ASP A 66 -14.89 0.79 21.15
CA ASP A 66 -16.05 1.46 20.55
C ASP A 66 -17.11 1.68 21.63
N GLY A 67 -17.17 2.90 22.15
CA GLY A 67 -17.99 3.23 23.33
C GLY A 67 -17.64 2.35 24.53
N ASN A 68 -18.60 1.52 24.94
CA ASN A 68 -18.47 0.58 26.05
C ASN A 68 -18.01 -0.81 25.59
N GLU A 69 -17.74 -1.04 24.31
CA GLU A 69 -17.21 -2.31 23.82
C GLU A 69 -15.69 -2.22 23.65
N ILE A 70 -14.97 -3.21 24.16
CA ILE A 70 -13.53 -3.38 23.89
C ILE A 70 -13.25 -4.68 23.16
N THR A 71 -12.27 -4.66 22.27
CA THR A 71 -11.74 -5.86 21.59
C THR A 71 -10.38 -6.20 22.16
N VAL A 72 -10.20 -7.48 22.49
CA VAL A 72 -8.99 -8.01 23.14
C VAL A 72 -8.49 -9.22 22.35
N PRO A 73 -7.32 -9.13 21.70
CA PRO A 73 -6.76 -10.24 20.94
C PRO A 73 -6.54 -11.47 21.82
N GLY A 74 -6.93 -12.63 21.31
CA GLY A 74 -6.89 -13.91 22.02
C GLY A 74 -8.10 -14.21 22.92
N TYR A 75 -8.94 -13.21 23.23
CA TYR A 75 -10.06 -13.39 24.16
C TYR A 75 -11.44 -13.04 23.56
N GLY A 76 -11.50 -12.03 22.68
CA GLY A 76 -12.71 -11.62 21.98
C GLY A 76 -13.15 -10.21 22.33
N LYS A 77 -14.46 -9.95 22.22
CA LYS A 77 -15.09 -8.66 22.55
C LYS A 77 -15.73 -8.70 23.92
N PHE A 78 -15.64 -7.60 24.67
CA PHE A 78 -16.21 -7.47 26.01
C PHE A 78 -17.02 -6.19 26.09
N LEU A 79 -18.18 -6.29 26.74
CA LEU A 79 -19.01 -5.15 27.09
C LEU A 79 -18.60 -4.67 28.49
N LEU A 80 -18.27 -3.40 28.59
CA LEU A 80 -17.89 -2.73 29.83
C LEU A 80 -19.10 -2.00 30.43
N ASN A 81 -19.07 -1.81 31.74
CA ASN A 81 -19.96 -0.82 32.36
C ASN A 81 -19.43 0.61 32.11
N ASP A 82 -20.25 1.62 32.39
CA ASP A 82 -19.91 3.02 32.09
C ASP A 82 -18.63 3.48 32.80
N ALA A 83 -18.41 3.04 34.05
CA ALA A 83 -17.22 3.38 34.82
C ALA A 83 -15.95 2.75 34.23
N GLU A 84 -16.01 1.48 33.80
CA GLU A 84 -14.90 0.79 33.14
C GLU A 84 -14.62 1.37 31.75
N ALA A 85 -15.66 1.76 31.03
CA ALA A 85 -15.54 2.40 29.73
C ALA A 85 -14.83 3.75 29.82
N GLU A 86 -14.96 4.52 30.91
CA GLU A 86 -14.19 5.76 31.09
C GLU A 86 -12.71 5.52 31.39
N VAL A 87 -12.39 4.42 32.06
CA VAL A 87 -11.02 4.13 32.54
C VAL A 87 -10.18 3.41 31.50
N PHE A 88 -10.77 2.50 30.72
CA PHE A 88 -10.03 1.70 29.76
C PHE A 88 -9.79 2.41 28.43
N HIS A 89 -8.53 2.35 27.98
CA HIS A 89 -8.05 2.94 26.75
C HIS A 89 -7.40 1.87 25.86
N VAL A 90 -7.35 2.15 24.55
CA VAL A 90 -6.70 1.26 23.59
C VAL A 90 -5.20 1.17 23.94
N GLY A 91 -4.68 -0.04 24.03
CA GLY A 91 -3.32 -0.34 24.49
C GLY A 91 -3.21 -0.75 25.96
N ASP A 92 -4.27 -0.56 26.77
CA ASP A 92 -4.26 -0.98 28.17
C ASP A 92 -4.27 -2.50 28.31
N LYS A 93 -3.62 -3.00 29.37
CA LYS A 93 -3.70 -4.41 29.74
C LYS A 93 -5.06 -4.67 30.40
N VAL A 94 -5.79 -5.62 29.84
CA VAL A 94 -7.12 -5.98 30.35
C VAL A 94 -6.97 -6.77 31.65
N PRO A 95 -7.66 -6.36 32.73
CA PRO A 95 -7.65 -7.13 33.96
C PRO A 95 -8.19 -8.54 33.77
N SER A 96 -7.62 -9.50 34.49
CA SER A 96 -7.99 -10.92 34.36
C SER A 96 -9.45 -11.21 34.68
N TYR A 97 -10.13 -10.39 35.48
CA TYR A 97 -11.56 -10.55 35.77
C TYR A 97 -12.45 -10.26 34.56
N VAL A 98 -12.06 -9.34 33.67
CA VAL A 98 -12.76 -9.06 32.42
C VAL A 98 -12.57 -10.22 31.44
N LEU A 99 -11.39 -10.85 31.45
CA LEU A 99 -11.04 -11.96 30.56
C LEU A 99 -11.70 -13.30 30.94
N LYS A 100 -12.31 -13.39 32.12
CA LYS A 100 -13.09 -14.57 32.51
C LYS A 100 -14.38 -14.59 31.71
N ARG A 101 -14.50 -15.53 30.79
CA ARG A 101 -15.80 -15.90 30.21
C ARG A 101 -16.65 -16.47 31.35
N GLY A 102 -17.90 -16.04 31.44
CA GLY A 102 -18.83 -16.44 32.50
C GLY A 102 -18.84 -17.94 32.75
N ASP A 103 -19.01 -18.33 34.02
CA ASP A 103 -19.22 -19.72 34.42
C ASP A 103 -20.46 -20.33 33.73
#